data_AF-A0A9X8Y8I8-F1
#
_entry.id   AF-A0A9X8Y8I8-F1
#
_cell.length_a   1.000
_cell.length_b   1.000
_cell.length_c   1.000
_cell.angle_alpha   90.00
_cell.angle_beta   90.00
_cell.angle_gamma   90.00
#
_symmetry.space_group_name_H-M   'P 1'
#
loop_
_entity.id
_entity.type
_entity.pdbx_description
1 polymer ?
#
loop_
_entity_poly.entity_id
_entity_poly.type
_entity_poly.pdbx_seq_one_letter_code
_entity_poly.pdbx_strand_id
1 'polypeptide(L)'
;MKRLGFCALLLLLLWLALPTAAAGAQAAGYQSVRGIEVEFTPSPRTGRYRFEVYEAGSQEAVCSKSFDSITRAQTVFLPVECLPEKTYTIKVTALPEPGREGLDTASSKEQVFTPQPVCGHTAAEGGFLYGSGTADDPYIVSCPAQLRHLDHDAHRRAGQYFLQSRDIDLLDPTFYRDGRPFDADSDPDNGNWVPIAKQHSANTGFIGQYDGAGHSLYNLSYCATGNATDMGTYGYDSGVFGYVSEGIIQNFGVENFSFSGKLFGAGGIVGASHYNASIRGCRAINGTLEAPSCGGIAGYFHASSGNLALSDCYSAGVEVKITISNSSYTYHAGGGIAGYLFCSTGYSAQLHNSYSLPNAMGGTAVPGAVVGSRLLHSSFNYGSVSDSYYLSGSASYGIGSPASNSGAAPLGEAAFAVESSFPGWDFTDTWTMGEVTYTDASGSERTTSAPVLQAFERRESGARTQGAASPERASIGLSQ
;
A
#
# COMPACT_ATOMS: atom_id res chain seq x y z
N MET A 1 40.83 2.08 63.25
CA MET A 1 42.25 2.50 63.13
C MET A 1 42.81 1.77 61.91
N LYS A 2 43.11 2.50 60.81
CA LYS A 2 44.49 2.73 60.29
C LYS A 2 45.37 1.45 60.29
N ARG A 3 46.06 0.99 59.24
CA ARG A 3 46.28 1.37 57.83
C ARG A 3 47.34 0.36 57.29
N LEU A 4 47.28 0.00 56.01
CA LEU A 4 48.39 -0.42 55.09
C LEU A 4 49.23 -1.69 55.41
N GLY A 5 49.70 -2.48 54.44
CA GLY A 5 49.70 -2.34 52.98
C GLY A 5 50.59 -3.37 52.25
N PHE A 6 50.69 -3.18 50.92
CA PHE A 6 51.61 -3.74 49.91
C PHE A 6 51.48 -5.24 49.56
N CYS A 7 51.40 -5.75 48.33
CA CYS A 7 51.70 -5.38 46.91
C CYS A 7 52.71 -6.38 46.33
N ALA A 8 52.27 -7.21 45.38
CA ALA A 8 53.03 -7.82 44.26
C ALA A 8 51.98 -8.59 43.42
N LEU A 9 51.49 -8.20 42.24
CA LEU A 9 52.05 -7.75 40.95
C LEU A 9 52.64 -8.89 40.10
N LEU A 10 51.82 -9.45 39.20
CA LEU A 10 52.16 -10.17 37.96
C LEU A 10 50.85 -10.55 37.25
N LEU A 11 50.65 -10.50 35.92
CA LEU A 11 51.22 -9.78 34.79
C LEU A 11 50.27 -10.11 33.61
N LEU A 12 49.92 -9.10 32.82
CA LEU A 12 49.31 -9.08 31.47
C LEU A 12 48.49 -10.28 30.96
N LEU A 13 47.26 -9.98 30.51
CA LEU A 13 46.79 -10.30 29.16
C LEU A 13 45.77 -9.24 28.70
N LEU A 14 46.20 -8.39 27.78
CA LEU A 14 45.34 -7.49 27.01
C LEU A 14 44.43 -8.32 26.12
N TRP A 15 43.11 -8.26 26.34
CA TRP A 15 42.13 -8.46 25.28
C TRP A 15 41.22 -7.23 25.24
N LEU A 16 41.17 -6.61 24.06
CA LEU A 16 40.34 -5.48 23.71
C LEU A 16 38.86 -5.86 23.88
N ALA A 17 38.19 -5.28 24.88
CA ALA A 17 36.74 -5.25 24.91
C ALA A 17 36.25 -4.18 23.93
N LEU A 18 36.09 -4.57 22.66
CA LEU A 18 35.22 -3.84 21.75
C LEU A 18 33.77 -4.14 22.12
N PRO A 19 32.87 -3.14 22.16
CA PRO A 19 31.45 -3.41 22.26
C PRO A 19 31.03 -4.17 20.99
N THR A 20 30.50 -5.38 21.17
CA THR A 20 29.71 -6.07 20.16
C THR A 20 28.50 -5.21 19.83
N ALA A 21 28.60 -4.50 18.71
CA ALA A 21 27.44 -3.97 18.01
C ALA A 21 26.61 -5.15 17.51
N ALA A 22 25.50 -5.42 18.19
CA ALA A 22 24.45 -6.24 17.64
C ALA A 22 23.69 -5.39 16.62
N ALA A 23 24.03 -5.56 15.35
CA ALA A 23 23.11 -5.32 14.25
C ALA A 23 22.01 -6.38 14.35
N GLY A 24 20.85 -5.98 14.87
CA GLY A 24 19.62 -6.74 14.82
C GLY A 24 18.55 -5.79 14.28
N ALA A 25 18.10 -6.07 13.06
CA ALA A 25 17.00 -5.38 12.44
C ALA A 25 15.79 -5.40 13.39
N GLN A 26 15.30 -4.22 13.75
CA GLN A 26 13.94 -4.07 14.25
C GLN A 26 13.13 -3.55 13.08
N ALA A 27 12.13 -4.32 12.66
CA ALA A 27 10.96 -3.77 12.00
C ALA A 27 10.35 -2.77 12.98
N ALA A 28 10.67 -1.49 12.78
CA ALA A 28 10.00 -0.42 13.50
C ALA A 28 8.56 -0.37 12.95
N GLY A 29 7.64 -1.02 13.65
CA GLY A 29 6.22 -0.75 13.51
C GLY A 29 6.01 0.72 13.83
N TYR A 30 5.90 1.54 12.80
CA TYR A 30 5.52 2.94 12.92
C TYR A 30 4.07 2.99 13.40
N GLN A 31 3.86 3.31 14.68
CA GLN A 31 2.55 3.72 15.19
C GLN A 31 2.69 5.16 15.70
N SER A 32 2.62 6.13 14.79
CA SER A 32 2.18 7.47 15.21
C SER A 32 0.72 7.32 15.68
N VAL A 33 0.45 7.69 16.94
CA VAL A 33 -0.94 7.73 17.39
C VAL A 33 -1.57 8.92 16.68
N ARG A 34 -2.52 8.64 15.77
CA ARG A 34 -3.23 9.65 14.97
C ARG A 34 -4.44 10.17 15.71
N GLY A 35 -4.82 11.41 15.45
CA GLY A 35 -5.93 12.01 16.18
C GLY A 35 -6.22 13.46 15.88
N ILE A 36 -7.03 14.04 16.75
CA ILE A 36 -7.49 15.42 16.67
C ILE A 36 -6.94 16.17 17.88
N GLU A 37 -6.41 17.36 17.65
CA GLU A 37 -6.02 18.29 18.70
C GLU A 37 -7.14 19.29 18.97
N VAL A 38 -7.61 19.30 20.21
CA VAL A 38 -8.67 20.19 20.68
C VAL A 38 -8.05 21.21 21.62
N GLU A 39 -7.99 22.48 21.19
CA GLU A 39 -7.65 23.57 22.10
C GLU A 39 -8.75 23.71 23.14
N PHE A 40 -8.44 23.44 24.41
CA PHE A 40 -9.43 23.34 25.47
C PHE A 40 -9.10 24.21 26.68
N THR A 41 -10.09 24.98 27.12
CA THR A 41 -10.03 25.76 28.37
C THR A 41 -11.00 25.16 29.38
N PRO A 42 -10.51 24.54 30.48
CA PRO A 42 -11.37 23.93 31.49
C PRO A 42 -12.13 24.96 32.32
N SER A 43 -13.26 24.50 32.87
CA SER A 43 -14.00 25.19 33.93
C SER A 43 -13.23 25.13 35.25
N PRO A 44 -13.25 26.18 36.07
CA PRO A 44 -12.64 26.14 37.41
C PRO A 44 -13.36 25.19 38.39
N ARG A 45 -14.50 24.60 38.00
CA ARG A 45 -15.33 23.77 38.88
C ARG A 45 -15.00 22.27 38.88
N THR A 46 -14.25 21.78 37.89
CA THR A 46 -13.87 20.36 37.77
C THR A 46 -12.62 20.21 36.91
N GLY A 47 -11.77 19.23 37.24
CA GLY A 47 -10.68 18.75 36.38
C GLY A 47 -11.07 17.54 35.52
N ARG A 48 -12.30 17.02 35.67
CA ARG A 48 -12.75 15.78 35.06
C ARG A 48 -13.60 16.02 33.83
N TYR A 49 -13.14 15.51 32.69
CA TYR A 49 -13.76 15.70 31.39
C TYR A 49 -13.81 14.41 30.60
N ARG A 50 -14.88 14.21 29.84
CA ARG A 50 -14.97 13.19 28.79
C ARG A 50 -15.16 13.87 27.44
N PHE A 51 -14.32 13.53 26.48
CA PHE A 51 -14.37 13.98 25.10
C PHE A 51 -14.89 12.85 24.23
N GLU A 52 -15.88 13.13 23.41
CA GLU A 52 -16.52 12.17 22.52
C GLU A 52 -16.60 12.80 21.13
N VAL A 53 -16.23 12.06 20.08
CA VAL A 53 -16.34 12.52 18.69
C VAL A 53 -17.42 11.67 18.01
N TYR A 54 -18.36 12.31 17.33
CA TYR A 54 -19.46 11.64 16.61
C TYR A 54 -19.43 12.04 15.15
N GLU A 55 -19.65 11.09 14.25
CA GLU A 55 -20.03 11.40 12.87
C GLU A 55 -21.44 12.02 12.85
N ALA A 56 -21.68 13.02 12.00
CA ALA A 56 -22.99 13.64 11.88
C ALA A 56 -24.09 12.59 11.61
N GLY A 57 -25.12 12.56 12.46
CA GLY A 57 -26.22 11.60 12.38
C GLY A 57 -25.95 10.25 13.06
N SER A 58 -24.73 10.00 13.54
CA SER A 58 -24.40 8.81 14.35
C SER A 58 -24.70 9.04 15.83
N GLN A 59 -25.09 7.97 16.53
CA GLN A 59 -25.15 7.93 18.00
C GLN A 59 -23.93 7.24 18.62
N GLU A 60 -23.12 6.58 17.81
CA GLU A 60 -21.91 5.90 18.25
C GLU A 60 -20.71 6.83 18.09
N ALA A 61 -19.92 6.96 19.16
CA ALA A 61 -18.74 7.80 19.16
C ALA A 61 -17.59 7.09 18.43
N VAL A 62 -16.99 7.77 17.44
CA VAL A 62 -15.78 7.29 16.76
C VAL A 62 -14.54 7.36 17.65
N CYS A 63 -14.59 8.17 18.71
CA CYS A 63 -13.59 8.19 19.77
C CYS A 63 -14.24 8.68 21.08
N SER A 64 -13.86 8.06 22.20
CA SER A 64 -14.21 8.51 23.55
C SER A 64 -12.99 8.47 24.45
N LYS A 65 -12.65 9.60 25.09
CA LYS A 65 -11.49 9.70 25.98
C LYS A 65 -11.83 10.53 27.22
N SER A 66 -11.54 9.97 28.39
CA SER A 66 -11.74 10.66 29.67
C SER A 66 -10.41 11.13 30.25
N PHE A 67 -10.46 12.26 30.95
CA PHE A 67 -9.35 12.88 31.65
C PHE A 67 -9.81 13.29 33.03
N ASP A 68 -9.00 13.04 34.06
CA ASP A 68 -9.38 13.35 35.45
C ASP A 68 -8.63 14.57 36.04
N SER A 69 -7.79 15.25 35.26
CA SER A 69 -6.90 16.30 35.77
C SER A 69 -6.60 17.43 34.78
N ILE A 70 -7.59 17.95 34.06
CA ILE A 70 -7.44 19.12 33.19
C ILE A 70 -7.80 20.39 33.98
N THR A 71 -6.80 21.10 34.49
CA THR A 71 -6.99 22.25 35.41
C THR A 71 -6.59 23.60 34.82
N ARG A 72 -5.98 23.61 33.64
CA ARG A 72 -5.57 24.82 32.91
C ARG A 72 -5.81 24.63 31.42
N ALA A 73 -5.81 25.75 30.68
CA ALA A 73 -5.88 25.72 29.23
C ALA A 73 -4.74 24.86 28.66
N GLN A 74 -5.08 23.96 27.76
CA GLN A 74 -4.14 23.05 27.09
C GLN A 74 -4.77 22.43 25.85
N THR A 75 -3.92 21.91 24.97
CA THR A 75 -4.33 21.08 23.84
C THR A 75 -4.62 19.65 24.32
N VAL A 76 -5.79 19.14 23.98
CA VAL A 76 -6.23 17.77 24.26
C VAL A 76 -6.14 16.95 23.00
N PHE A 77 -5.42 15.83 23.06
CA PHE A 77 -5.29 14.91 21.93
C PHE A 77 -6.27 13.73 22.04
N LEU A 78 -7.10 13.57 21.01
CA LEU A 78 -8.09 12.51 20.86
C LEU A 78 -7.62 11.51 19.80
N PRO A 79 -7.30 10.25 20.16
CA PRO A 79 -6.80 9.28 19.20
C PRO A 79 -7.94 8.85 18.27
N VAL A 80 -7.81 9.20 17.00
CA VAL A 80 -8.75 8.83 15.94
C VAL A 80 -7.92 8.35 14.76
N GLU A 81 -8.15 7.11 14.32
CA GLU A 81 -7.33 6.49 13.27
C GLU A 81 -7.42 7.25 11.94
N CYS A 82 -8.63 7.64 11.54
CA CYS A 82 -8.89 8.54 10.42
C CYS A 82 -10.34 9.04 10.44
N LEU A 83 -10.54 10.34 10.22
CA LEU A 83 -11.86 10.90 9.90
C LEU A 83 -11.97 11.11 8.39
N PRO A 84 -12.90 10.44 7.70
CA PRO A 84 -13.32 10.82 6.34
C PRO A 84 -13.69 12.30 6.23
N GLU A 85 -13.79 12.80 4.99
CA GLU A 85 -14.28 14.15 4.71
C GLU A 85 -15.80 14.25 4.98
N LYS A 86 -16.16 14.23 6.25
CA LYS A 86 -17.54 14.35 6.74
C LYS A 86 -17.60 15.41 7.83
N THR A 87 -18.83 15.75 8.19
CA THR A 87 -19.09 16.62 9.34
C THR A 87 -19.09 15.77 10.61
N TYR A 88 -18.45 16.28 11.66
CA TYR A 88 -18.35 15.63 12.96
C TYR A 88 -18.76 16.59 14.07
N THR A 89 -19.13 16.03 15.22
CA THR A 89 -19.39 16.76 16.45
C THR A 89 -18.43 16.30 17.53
N ILE A 90 -17.68 17.23 18.14
CA ILE A 90 -16.99 16.97 19.39
C ILE A 90 -17.91 17.36 20.53
N LYS A 91 -18.20 16.41 21.41
CA LYS A 91 -18.91 16.61 22.67
C LYS A 91 -17.92 16.55 23.82
N VAL A 92 -17.87 17.61 24.61
CA VAL A 92 -17.06 17.69 25.82
C VAL A 92 -17.99 17.71 27.02
N THR A 93 -17.92 16.68 27.85
CA THR A 93 -18.73 16.52 29.06
C THR A 93 -17.88 16.78 30.29
N ALA A 94 -18.20 17.84 31.04
CA ALA A 94 -17.66 18.11 32.37
C ALA A 94 -18.34 17.18 33.38
N LEU A 95 -17.53 16.42 34.13
CA LEU A 95 -18.02 15.47 35.13
C LEU A 95 -17.90 16.05 36.54
N PRO A 96 -18.82 15.73 37.47
CA PRO A 96 -18.68 16.10 38.88
C PRO A 96 -17.37 15.57 39.50
N GLU A 97 -16.80 16.36 40.41
CA GLU A 97 -15.66 15.92 41.22
C GLU A 97 -16.07 14.81 42.21
N PRO A 98 -15.13 13.91 42.58
CA PRO A 98 -15.37 12.93 43.62
C PRO A 98 -15.88 13.57 44.91
N GLY A 99 -17.01 13.08 45.42
CA GLY A 99 -17.69 13.64 46.60
C GLY A 99 -18.67 14.77 46.30
N ARG A 100 -18.85 15.15 45.03
CA ARG A 100 -19.85 16.14 44.58
C ARG A 100 -20.91 15.56 43.64
N GLU A 101 -20.91 14.25 43.38
CA GLU A 101 -21.82 13.59 42.42
C GLU A 101 -23.31 13.71 42.76
N GLY A 102 -23.67 14.02 44.00
CA GLY A 102 -25.06 14.30 44.43
C GLY A 102 -25.42 15.78 44.51
N LEU A 103 -24.45 16.68 44.29
CA LEU A 103 -24.61 18.14 44.39
C LEU A 103 -24.44 18.84 43.04
N ASP A 104 -23.61 18.27 42.18
CA ASP A 104 -23.38 18.74 40.81
C ASP A 104 -23.91 17.73 39.80
N THR A 105 -24.34 18.23 38.65
CA THR A 105 -24.73 17.41 37.49
C THR A 105 -23.70 17.57 36.39
N ALA A 106 -23.42 16.49 35.65
CA ALA A 106 -22.60 16.57 34.45
C ALA A 106 -23.22 17.54 33.42
N SER A 107 -22.38 18.25 32.68
CA SER A 107 -22.80 19.21 31.66
C SER A 107 -21.94 19.07 30.42
N SER A 108 -22.56 19.16 29.24
CA SER A 108 -21.87 18.97 27.96
C SER A 108 -21.94 20.23 27.10
N LYS A 109 -20.87 20.49 26.36
CA LYS A 109 -20.85 21.38 25.19
C LYS A 109 -20.55 20.56 23.95
N GLU A 110 -21.12 20.97 22.82
CA GLU A 110 -20.92 20.33 21.52
C GLU A 110 -20.41 21.37 20.51
N GLN A 111 -19.51 20.94 19.62
CA GLN A 111 -19.00 21.74 18.53
C GLN A 111 -18.96 20.90 17.26
N VAL A 112 -19.56 21.44 16.21
CA VAL A 112 -19.48 20.87 14.87
C VAL A 112 -18.18 21.31 14.20
N PHE A 113 -17.52 20.39 13.50
CA PHE A 113 -16.35 20.66 12.69
C PHE A 113 -16.30 19.74 11.46
N THR A 114 -15.52 20.15 10.47
CA THR A 114 -15.16 19.33 9.31
C THR A 114 -13.64 19.34 9.21
N PRO A 115 -12.96 18.18 9.18
CA PRO A 115 -11.53 18.10 8.98
C PRO A 115 -11.11 18.90 7.74
N GLN A 116 -10.04 19.68 7.86
CA GLN A 116 -9.49 20.45 6.75
C GLN A 116 -8.22 19.78 6.24
N PRO A 117 -7.96 19.79 4.92
CA PRO A 117 -6.72 19.24 4.41
C PRO A 117 -5.48 19.98 4.92
N VAL A 118 -4.41 19.24 5.11
CA VAL A 118 -3.12 19.71 5.63
C VAL A 118 -2.06 19.89 4.54
N CYS A 119 -2.34 19.41 3.33
CA CYS A 119 -1.40 19.40 2.21
C CYS A 119 -1.47 20.64 1.29
N GLY A 120 -2.24 21.67 1.66
CA GLY A 120 -2.41 22.90 0.88
C GLY A 120 -3.38 22.80 -0.31
N HIS A 121 -4.09 21.68 -0.46
CA HIS A 121 -5.14 21.46 -1.47
C HIS A 121 -6.51 21.37 -0.81
N THR A 122 -7.59 21.54 -1.56
CA THR A 122 -8.95 21.45 -1.02
C THR A 122 -9.39 20.01 -0.84
N ALA A 123 -10.42 19.81 -0.01
CA ALA A 123 -10.96 18.48 0.25
C ALA A 123 -11.72 17.93 -0.98
N ALA A 124 -12.35 18.82 -1.76
CA ALA A 124 -12.97 18.49 -3.05
C ALA A 124 -11.97 17.87 -4.06
N GLU A 125 -10.72 18.33 -4.05
CA GLU A 125 -9.61 17.79 -4.86
C GLU A 125 -9.07 16.46 -4.32
N GLY A 126 -9.49 16.03 -3.12
CA GLY A 126 -8.97 14.85 -2.43
C GLY A 126 -7.79 15.15 -1.50
N GLY A 127 -7.63 16.40 -1.06
CA GLY A 127 -6.55 16.80 -0.15
C GLY A 127 -6.45 15.92 1.10
N PHE A 128 -5.22 15.59 1.50
CA PHE A 128 -4.96 14.77 2.67
C PHE A 128 -5.34 15.52 3.95
N LEU A 129 -6.07 14.86 4.84
CA LEU A 129 -6.56 15.43 6.11
C LEU A 129 -5.55 15.28 7.25
N TYR A 130 -4.61 14.35 7.11
CA TYR A 130 -3.61 14.01 8.12
C TYR A 130 -2.28 13.72 7.44
N GLY A 131 -1.18 14.02 8.14
CA GLY A 131 0.17 13.81 7.68
C GLY A 131 0.86 15.05 7.11
N SER A 132 2.18 15.03 7.08
CA SER A 132 3.02 16.02 6.39
C SER A 132 3.69 15.46 5.13
N GLY A 133 3.51 14.15 4.88
CA GLY A 133 4.13 13.43 3.78
C GLY A 133 5.60 13.08 4.01
N THR A 134 6.06 13.16 5.26
CA THR A 134 7.40 12.74 5.67
C THR A 134 7.40 11.28 6.11
N ALA A 135 8.58 10.67 6.27
CA ALA A 135 8.68 9.26 6.66
C ALA A 135 8.05 8.98 8.03
N ASP A 136 8.24 9.90 8.99
CA ASP A 136 7.71 9.75 10.35
C ASP A 136 6.22 10.13 10.44
N ASP A 137 5.75 10.95 9.49
CA ASP A 137 4.39 11.50 9.44
C ASP A 137 3.84 11.46 7.99
N PRO A 138 3.53 10.26 7.47
CA PRO A 138 3.06 10.08 6.10
C PRO A 138 1.66 10.67 5.92
N TYR A 139 1.32 11.07 4.69
CA TYR A 139 -0.05 11.43 4.36
C TYR A 139 -0.97 10.22 4.44
N ILE A 140 -2.14 10.41 5.07
CA ILE A 140 -3.08 9.31 5.29
C ILE A 140 -4.05 9.20 4.14
N VAL A 141 -4.11 7.99 3.58
CA VAL A 141 -5.03 7.64 2.50
C VAL A 141 -6.15 6.79 3.08
N SER A 142 -7.38 7.32 3.02
CA SER A 142 -8.55 6.69 3.64
C SER A 142 -9.76 6.59 2.72
N CYS A 143 -9.70 7.20 1.53
CA CYS A 143 -10.78 7.18 0.55
C CYS A 143 -10.26 7.24 -0.89
N PRO A 144 -11.08 6.91 -1.90
CA PRO A 144 -10.67 6.94 -3.30
C PRO A 144 -10.16 8.31 -3.76
N ALA A 145 -10.79 9.40 -3.30
CA ALA A 145 -10.40 10.76 -3.66
C ALA A 145 -8.98 11.09 -3.17
N GLN A 146 -8.64 10.74 -1.93
CA GLN A 146 -7.28 10.90 -1.39
C GLN A 146 -6.26 10.05 -2.13
N LEU A 147 -6.61 8.80 -2.48
CA LEU A 147 -5.72 7.95 -3.26
C LEU A 147 -5.45 8.57 -4.64
N ARG A 148 -6.50 9.05 -5.32
CA ARG A 148 -6.38 9.71 -6.62
C ARG A 148 -5.57 11.01 -6.54
N HIS A 149 -5.65 11.72 -5.42
CA HIS A 149 -4.92 12.97 -5.17
C HIS A 149 -3.39 12.80 -5.17
N LEU A 150 -2.87 11.56 -5.01
CA LEU A 150 -1.45 11.27 -5.22
C LEU A 150 -0.95 11.67 -6.61
N ASP A 151 -1.83 11.71 -7.61
CA ASP A 151 -1.47 12.08 -8.99
C ASP A 151 -1.22 13.59 -9.17
N HIS A 152 -1.58 14.41 -8.19
CA HIS A 152 -1.29 15.83 -8.22
C HIS A 152 0.23 16.07 -8.27
N ASP A 153 0.70 17.03 -9.08
CA ASP A 153 2.13 17.27 -9.31
C ASP A 153 2.92 17.55 -8.03
N ALA A 154 2.27 18.22 -7.07
CA ALA A 154 2.86 18.52 -5.76
C ALA A 154 3.13 17.28 -4.89
N HIS A 155 2.53 16.13 -5.21
CA HIS A 155 2.63 14.89 -4.43
C HIS A 155 3.39 13.81 -5.19
N ARG A 156 2.97 13.56 -6.44
CA ARG A 156 3.54 12.52 -7.32
C ARG A 156 5.07 12.63 -7.47
N ARG A 157 5.58 13.87 -7.50
CA ARG A 157 6.98 14.19 -7.78
C ARG A 157 7.78 14.68 -6.56
N ALA A 158 7.20 14.64 -5.37
CA ALA A 158 7.82 15.19 -4.17
C ALA A 158 8.58 14.14 -3.34
N GLY A 159 8.51 12.86 -3.70
CA GLY A 159 9.15 11.78 -2.93
C GLY A 159 8.52 11.59 -1.54
N GLN A 160 7.24 11.94 -1.41
CA GLN A 160 6.50 11.92 -0.15
C GLN A 160 6.06 10.52 0.25
N TYR A 161 5.72 10.37 1.52
CA TYR A 161 5.28 9.11 2.13
C TYR A 161 3.76 9.12 2.32
N PHE A 162 3.13 7.99 2.01
CA PHE A 162 1.70 7.78 2.08
C PHE A 162 1.41 6.47 2.80
N LEU A 163 0.40 6.47 3.67
CA LEU A 163 -0.01 5.29 4.42
C LEU A 163 -1.52 5.11 4.31
N GLN A 164 -1.93 3.99 3.71
CA GLN A 164 -3.34 3.61 3.64
C GLN A 164 -3.81 3.17 5.04
N SER A 165 -5.02 3.57 5.40
CA SER A 165 -5.58 3.39 6.75
C SER A 165 -6.78 2.45 6.83
N ARG A 166 -7.31 2.05 5.67
CA ARG A 166 -8.46 1.16 5.56
C ARG A 166 -8.53 0.58 4.16
N ASP A 167 -9.33 -0.46 4.00
CA ASP A 167 -9.74 -0.93 2.69
C ASP A 167 -10.56 0.16 1.98
N ILE A 168 -10.38 0.25 0.66
CA ILE A 168 -11.07 1.24 -0.16
C ILE A 168 -11.83 0.49 -1.25
N ASP A 169 -13.15 0.52 -1.20
CA ASP A 169 -14.01 -0.04 -2.23
C ASP A 169 -14.69 1.09 -3.00
N LEU A 170 -14.44 1.19 -4.31
CA LEU A 170 -15.02 2.25 -5.16
C LEU A 170 -16.55 2.13 -5.30
N LEU A 171 -17.13 0.98 -4.92
CA LEU A 171 -18.57 0.73 -4.87
C LEU A 171 -19.16 0.92 -3.47
N ASP A 172 -18.38 1.30 -2.46
CA ASP A 172 -18.90 1.62 -1.14
C ASP A 172 -19.77 2.91 -1.21
N PRO A 173 -21.06 2.86 -0.84
CA PRO A 173 -21.96 4.02 -0.82
C PRO A 173 -21.46 5.20 0.01
N THR A 174 -20.54 4.98 0.96
CA THR A 174 -19.94 6.05 1.77
C THR A 174 -19.02 6.97 0.97
N PHE A 175 -18.56 6.54 -0.21
CA PHE A 175 -17.76 7.34 -1.14
C PHE A 175 -18.58 7.92 -2.30
N TYR A 176 -19.89 7.66 -2.35
CA TYR A 176 -20.72 8.12 -3.45
C TYR A 176 -20.83 9.64 -3.46
N ARG A 177 -20.74 10.23 -4.66
CA ARG A 177 -20.96 11.66 -4.90
C ARG A 177 -22.23 11.82 -5.72
N ASP A 178 -23.15 12.65 -5.26
CA ASP A 178 -24.46 12.87 -5.89
C ASP A 178 -25.24 11.56 -6.18
N GLY A 179 -25.12 10.58 -5.27
CA GLY A 179 -25.79 9.29 -5.38
C GLY A 179 -25.17 8.32 -6.39
N ARG A 180 -23.96 8.58 -6.89
CA ARG A 180 -23.24 7.73 -7.86
C ARG A 180 -21.95 7.17 -7.26
N PRO A 181 -21.53 5.96 -7.68
CA PRO A 181 -20.21 5.41 -7.35
C PRO A 181 -19.08 6.39 -7.63
N PHE A 182 -17.95 6.21 -6.92
CA PHE A 182 -16.77 7.03 -7.18
C PHE A 182 -16.30 6.84 -8.62
N ASP A 183 -16.02 7.95 -9.29
CA ASP A 183 -15.49 8.03 -10.63
C ASP A 183 -14.45 9.14 -10.66
N ALA A 184 -13.22 8.79 -11.04
CA ALA A 184 -12.05 9.69 -10.93
C ALA A 184 -12.10 10.88 -11.90
N ASP A 185 -12.76 10.77 -13.05
CA ASP A 185 -12.83 11.86 -14.05
C ASP A 185 -14.18 12.00 -14.77
N SER A 186 -15.17 11.15 -14.45
CA SER A 186 -16.52 11.14 -15.04
C SER A 186 -16.55 10.85 -16.55
N ASP A 187 -15.49 10.25 -17.10
CA ASP A 187 -15.43 9.79 -18.48
C ASP A 187 -16.04 8.38 -18.61
N PRO A 188 -17.24 8.24 -19.19
CA PRO A 188 -17.93 6.95 -19.27
C PRO A 188 -17.19 5.91 -20.12
N ASP A 189 -16.23 6.33 -20.95
CA ASP A 189 -15.51 5.43 -21.84
C ASP A 189 -14.25 4.81 -21.19
N ASN A 190 -13.77 5.37 -20.08
CA ASN A 190 -12.49 4.99 -19.48
C ASN A 190 -12.61 4.24 -18.15
N GLY A 191 -13.81 4.05 -17.61
CA GLY A 191 -14.03 3.33 -16.35
C GLY A 191 -14.15 4.28 -15.15
N ASN A 192 -14.03 3.75 -13.94
CA ASN A 192 -14.19 4.53 -12.70
C ASN A 192 -12.86 4.97 -12.07
N TRP A 193 -11.74 4.54 -12.62
CA TRP A 193 -10.39 4.82 -12.13
C TRP A 193 -9.53 5.49 -13.18
N VAL A 194 -8.65 6.39 -12.75
CA VAL A 194 -7.57 6.92 -13.60
C VAL A 194 -6.23 6.63 -12.91
N PRO A 195 -5.30 5.90 -13.56
CA PRO A 195 -4.03 5.52 -12.95
C PRO A 195 -3.26 6.73 -12.44
N ILE A 196 -2.66 6.58 -11.25
CA ILE A 196 -1.69 7.55 -10.73
C ILE A 196 -0.48 7.51 -11.65
N ALA A 197 -0.04 8.65 -12.18
CA ALA A 197 1.04 8.76 -13.15
C ALA A 197 0.76 7.96 -14.45
N LYS A 198 -0.42 8.09 -15.05
CA LYS A 198 -0.83 7.27 -16.22
C LYS A 198 0.09 7.35 -17.45
N GLN A 199 0.85 8.43 -17.62
CA GLN A 199 1.71 8.62 -18.78
C GLN A 199 3.06 7.92 -18.58
N HIS A 200 3.53 7.16 -19.59
CA HIS A 200 4.80 6.44 -19.57
C HIS A 200 6.02 7.40 -19.65
N SER A 201 6.26 8.16 -18.61
CA SER A 201 7.25 9.25 -18.64
C SER A 201 7.87 9.46 -17.27
N ALA A 202 9.20 9.41 -17.24
CA ALA A 202 10.02 9.73 -16.08
C ALA A 202 9.70 11.10 -15.46
N ASN A 203 9.33 12.08 -16.29
CA ASN A 203 9.04 13.44 -15.84
C ASN A 203 7.71 13.56 -15.11
N THR A 204 6.81 12.59 -15.29
CA THR A 204 5.46 12.56 -14.74
C THR A 204 5.22 11.31 -13.91
N GLY A 205 6.28 10.52 -13.66
CA GLY A 205 6.22 9.28 -12.90
C GLY A 205 6.03 9.51 -11.41
N PHE A 206 5.44 8.52 -10.74
CA PHE A 206 5.39 8.49 -9.28
C PHE A 206 6.78 8.17 -8.70
N ILE A 207 7.23 8.98 -7.75
CA ILE A 207 8.51 8.78 -7.02
C ILE A 207 8.32 8.72 -5.50
N GLY A 208 7.07 8.67 -5.02
CA GLY A 208 6.76 8.60 -3.59
C GLY A 208 6.87 7.20 -3.00
N GLN A 209 6.59 7.10 -1.71
CA GLN A 209 6.54 5.86 -0.94
C GLN A 209 5.09 5.59 -0.54
N TYR A 210 4.48 4.55 -1.10
CA TYR A 210 3.12 4.13 -0.78
C TYR A 210 3.14 2.84 0.03
N ASP A 211 2.68 2.90 1.28
CA ASP A 211 2.46 1.73 2.11
C ASP A 211 0.95 1.49 2.24
N GLY A 212 0.49 0.34 1.74
CA GLY A 212 -0.89 -0.10 1.85
C GLY A 212 -1.27 -0.58 3.25
N ALA A 213 -0.30 -0.79 4.15
CA ALA A 213 -0.51 -1.29 5.52
C ALA A 213 -1.30 -2.60 5.61
N GLY A 214 -1.27 -3.43 4.56
CA GLY A 214 -2.08 -4.64 4.46
C GLY A 214 -3.54 -4.40 4.08
N HIS A 215 -3.86 -3.23 3.53
CA HIS A 215 -5.18 -2.90 2.99
C HIS A 215 -5.28 -3.14 1.49
N SER A 216 -6.51 -3.41 1.05
CA SER A 216 -6.83 -3.64 -0.36
C SER A 216 -7.66 -2.49 -0.95
N LEU A 217 -7.54 -2.35 -2.27
CA LEU A 217 -8.39 -1.51 -3.11
C LEU A 217 -9.29 -2.42 -3.96
N TYR A 218 -10.59 -2.12 -4.01
CA TYR A 218 -11.60 -2.98 -4.64
C TYR A 218 -12.33 -2.29 -5.80
N ASN A 219 -12.74 -3.10 -6.79
CA ASN A 219 -13.73 -2.74 -7.81
C ASN A 219 -13.29 -1.58 -8.72
N LEU A 220 -12.09 -1.71 -9.29
CA LEU A 220 -11.50 -0.70 -10.18
C LEU A 220 -11.63 -1.08 -11.64
N SER A 221 -11.84 -0.07 -12.47
CA SER A 221 -11.81 -0.23 -13.91
C SER A 221 -11.13 0.96 -14.56
N TYR A 222 -10.20 0.68 -15.46
CA TYR A 222 -9.61 1.69 -16.33
C TYR A 222 -9.45 1.13 -17.75
N CYS A 223 -9.91 1.86 -18.74
CA CYS A 223 -9.68 1.58 -20.15
C CYS A 223 -9.03 2.82 -20.77
N ALA A 224 -7.78 2.70 -21.22
CA ALA A 224 -7.13 3.80 -21.92
C ALA A 224 -7.91 4.17 -23.20
N THR A 225 -8.56 5.34 -23.18
CA THR A 225 -9.30 5.93 -24.30
C THR A 225 -8.38 6.75 -25.20
N GLY A 226 -8.65 6.74 -26.51
CA GLY A 226 -7.84 7.41 -27.54
C GLY A 226 -7.01 6.46 -28.41
N ASN A 227 -6.65 6.91 -29.61
CA ASN A 227 -5.79 6.12 -30.50
C ASN A 227 -4.33 6.18 -30.03
N ALA A 228 -3.55 5.16 -30.36
CA ALA A 228 -2.11 5.13 -30.06
C ALA A 228 -1.35 6.38 -30.55
N THR A 229 -1.83 7.01 -31.63
CA THR A 229 -1.27 8.26 -32.18
C THR A 229 -1.59 9.50 -31.34
N ASP A 230 -2.69 9.49 -30.59
CA ASP A 230 -3.21 10.62 -29.82
C ASP A 230 -2.59 10.66 -28.41
N MET A 231 -2.09 9.52 -27.91
CA MET A 231 -1.46 9.41 -26.60
C MET A 231 0.03 9.83 -26.57
N GLY A 232 0.47 10.55 -27.60
CA GLY A 232 1.86 10.98 -27.79
C GLY A 232 2.84 9.82 -27.98
N THR A 233 4.14 10.14 -27.98
CA THR A 233 5.22 9.14 -28.18
C THR A 233 5.26 8.06 -27.09
N TYR A 234 4.69 8.34 -25.92
CA TYR A 234 4.92 7.56 -24.71
C TYR A 234 3.70 6.74 -24.26
N GLY A 235 2.46 7.09 -24.64
CA GLY A 235 1.30 6.25 -24.30
C GLY A 235 0.88 6.25 -22.84
N TYR A 236 -0.19 5.49 -22.56
CA TYR A 236 -0.74 5.30 -21.21
C TYR A 236 -0.52 3.88 -20.72
N ASP A 237 -0.03 3.79 -19.48
CA ASP A 237 0.10 2.58 -18.67
C ASP A 237 -1.09 2.44 -17.73
N SER A 238 -1.48 1.20 -17.46
CA SER A 238 -2.70 0.91 -16.72
C SER A 238 -2.43 0.10 -15.45
N GLY A 239 -3.01 0.53 -14.34
CA GLY A 239 -2.87 -0.06 -13.01
C GLY A 239 -3.42 0.90 -11.97
N VAL A 240 -3.31 0.58 -10.68
CA VAL A 240 -3.52 1.60 -9.63
C VAL A 240 -2.53 2.75 -9.86
N PHE A 241 -1.26 2.38 -10.07
CA PHE A 241 -0.21 3.26 -10.55
C PHE A 241 0.07 2.92 -12.03
N GLY A 242 -0.01 3.93 -12.91
CA GLY A 242 0.37 3.81 -14.30
C GLY A 242 1.88 3.65 -14.43
N TYR A 243 2.65 4.67 -14.06
CA TYR A 243 4.10 4.69 -14.20
C TYR A 243 4.83 5.05 -12.89
N VAL A 244 5.68 4.14 -12.41
CA VAL A 244 6.53 4.35 -11.23
C VAL A 244 7.98 4.58 -11.68
N SER A 245 8.54 5.74 -11.36
CA SER A 245 9.89 6.11 -11.79
C SER A 245 10.95 5.78 -10.73
N GLU A 246 10.73 6.09 -9.46
CA GLU A 246 11.71 5.84 -8.38
C GLU A 246 11.01 5.54 -7.03
N GLY A 247 9.73 5.15 -7.09
CA GLY A 247 8.90 4.99 -5.90
C GLY A 247 8.94 3.58 -5.30
N ILE A 248 8.49 3.49 -4.06
CA ILE A 248 8.21 2.22 -3.37
C ILE A 248 6.70 2.06 -3.25
N ILE A 249 6.19 0.88 -3.59
CA ILE A 249 4.82 0.46 -3.28
C ILE A 249 4.92 -0.81 -2.47
N GLN A 250 4.32 -0.83 -1.28
CA GLN A 250 4.41 -1.98 -0.39
C GLN A 250 3.14 -2.31 0.36
N ASN A 251 3.01 -3.57 0.79
CA ASN A 251 1.93 -4.05 1.66
C ASN A 251 0.53 -3.70 1.13
N PHE A 252 0.34 -3.78 -0.18
CA PHE A 252 -0.83 -3.23 -0.86
C PHE A 252 -1.54 -4.27 -1.72
N GLY A 253 -2.86 -4.36 -1.56
CA GLY A 253 -3.71 -5.30 -2.28
C GLY A 253 -4.59 -4.60 -3.32
N VAL A 254 -4.86 -5.30 -4.41
CA VAL A 254 -5.92 -4.93 -5.36
C VAL A 254 -6.78 -6.13 -5.69
N GLU A 255 -8.10 -5.94 -5.68
CA GLU A 255 -9.06 -7.02 -5.86
C GLU A 255 -10.22 -6.58 -6.77
N ASN A 256 -10.70 -7.49 -7.63
CA ASN A 256 -11.82 -7.22 -8.55
C ASN A 256 -11.54 -6.01 -9.46
N PHE A 257 -10.51 -6.11 -10.31
CA PHE A 257 -10.06 -5.00 -11.14
C PHE A 257 -10.10 -5.31 -12.65
N SER A 258 -10.23 -4.29 -13.49
CA SER A 258 -10.18 -4.43 -14.94
C SER A 258 -9.39 -3.29 -15.57
N PHE A 259 -8.18 -3.56 -16.04
CA PHE A 259 -7.30 -2.54 -16.61
C PHE A 259 -6.92 -2.85 -18.05
N SER A 260 -7.18 -1.90 -18.94
CA SER A 260 -6.73 -1.95 -20.34
C SER A 260 -5.77 -0.80 -20.65
N GLY A 261 -4.59 -1.14 -21.15
CA GLY A 261 -3.58 -0.24 -21.69
C GLY A 261 -3.40 -0.44 -23.19
N LYS A 262 -2.68 0.47 -23.85
CA LYS A 262 -2.57 0.46 -25.33
C LYS A 262 -1.15 0.30 -25.87
N LEU A 263 -0.14 0.83 -25.20
CA LEU A 263 1.23 0.92 -25.76
C LEU A 263 2.28 0.12 -24.99
N PHE A 264 2.22 0.12 -23.65
CA PHE A 264 3.24 -0.49 -22.81
C PHE A 264 2.65 -1.54 -21.88
N GLY A 265 2.39 -1.18 -20.61
CA GLY A 265 2.09 -2.14 -19.56
C GLY A 265 0.70 -2.00 -18.95
N ALA A 266 0.10 -3.13 -18.57
CA ALA A 266 -0.96 -3.19 -17.59
C ALA A 266 -0.58 -4.13 -16.45
N GLY A 267 -0.82 -3.71 -15.21
CA GLY A 267 -0.70 -4.56 -14.05
C GLY A 267 -1.71 -4.19 -12.98
N GLY A 268 -2.03 -5.12 -12.09
CA GLY A 268 -2.98 -4.84 -11.01
C GLY A 268 -2.51 -3.69 -10.14
N ILE A 269 -1.22 -3.65 -9.79
CA ILE A 269 -0.65 -2.59 -8.97
C ILE A 269 0.03 -1.53 -9.84
N VAL A 270 0.95 -1.95 -10.70
CA VAL A 270 1.79 -1.06 -11.52
C VAL A 270 1.70 -1.41 -13.00
N GLY A 271 1.33 -0.44 -13.84
CA GLY A 271 1.35 -0.61 -15.30
C GLY A 271 2.77 -0.77 -15.82
N ALA A 272 3.63 0.21 -15.56
CA ALA A 272 5.04 0.16 -15.86
C ALA A 272 5.90 0.77 -14.76
N SER A 273 7.14 0.30 -14.66
CA SER A 273 8.14 0.94 -13.81
C SER A 273 9.49 1.04 -14.51
N HIS A 274 10.17 2.14 -14.21
CA HIS A 274 11.52 2.43 -14.66
C HIS A 274 12.43 2.74 -13.48
N TYR A 275 13.72 2.86 -13.77
CA TYR A 275 14.79 3.27 -12.85
C TYR A 275 14.80 2.47 -11.52
N ASN A 276 14.68 3.16 -10.38
CA ASN A 276 14.89 2.62 -9.04
C ASN A 276 13.56 2.44 -8.30
N ALA A 277 12.71 1.55 -8.82
CA ALA A 277 11.40 1.24 -8.24
C ALA A 277 11.42 -0.05 -7.41
N SER A 278 10.66 -0.10 -6.31
CA SER A 278 10.50 -1.30 -5.49
C SER A 278 9.02 -1.59 -5.24
N ILE A 279 8.57 -2.78 -5.63
CA ILE A 279 7.21 -3.25 -5.39
C ILE A 279 7.31 -4.50 -4.51
N ARG A 280 6.78 -4.47 -3.28
CA ARG A 280 7.00 -5.57 -2.33
C ARG A 280 5.83 -5.86 -1.39
N GLY A 281 5.61 -7.12 -1.05
CA GLY A 281 4.51 -7.45 -0.13
C GLY A 281 3.14 -7.10 -0.72
N CYS A 282 2.97 -7.21 -2.04
CA CYS A 282 1.74 -6.81 -2.71
C CYS A 282 0.95 -8.03 -3.24
N ARG A 283 -0.37 -7.88 -3.32
CA ARG A 283 -1.24 -8.91 -3.89
C ARG A 283 -2.21 -8.37 -4.95
N ALA A 284 -2.50 -9.18 -5.95
CA ALA A 284 -3.53 -8.89 -6.96
C ALA A 284 -4.45 -10.10 -7.14
N ILE A 285 -5.74 -9.92 -6.90
CA ILE A 285 -6.72 -11.02 -6.94
C ILE A 285 -7.87 -10.65 -7.86
N ASN A 286 -8.33 -11.60 -8.69
CA ASN A 286 -9.51 -11.45 -9.54
C ASN A 286 -9.47 -10.20 -10.40
N GLY A 287 -8.71 -10.22 -11.50
CA GLY A 287 -8.72 -9.08 -12.39
C GLY A 287 -8.49 -9.42 -13.84
N THR A 288 -8.85 -8.49 -14.72
CA THR A 288 -8.67 -8.62 -16.16
C THR A 288 -7.68 -7.56 -16.63
N LEU A 289 -6.63 -7.97 -17.33
CA LEU A 289 -5.57 -7.10 -17.84
C LEU A 289 -5.50 -7.21 -19.36
N GLU A 290 -5.60 -6.09 -20.07
CA GLU A 290 -5.50 -6.05 -21.53
C GLU A 290 -4.50 -4.98 -22.01
N ALA A 291 -3.30 -5.38 -22.40
CA ALA A 291 -2.24 -4.50 -22.91
C ALA A 291 -1.18 -5.32 -23.69
N PRO A 292 -0.19 -4.67 -24.34
CA PRO A 292 0.93 -5.38 -24.95
C PRO A 292 1.77 -6.16 -23.91
N SER A 293 2.02 -5.57 -22.75
CA SER A 293 2.67 -6.24 -21.62
C SER A 293 1.75 -6.31 -20.42
N CYS A 294 1.52 -7.50 -19.88
CA CYS A 294 0.63 -7.68 -18.74
C CYS A 294 1.27 -8.53 -17.65
N GLY A 295 1.10 -8.14 -16.39
CA GLY A 295 1.39 -8.99 -15.25
C GLY A 295 0.48 -8.69 -14.06
N GLY A 296 0.09 -9.71 -13.30
CA GLY A 296 -0.87 -9.55 -12.21
C GLY A 296 -0.48 -8.45 -11.22
N ILE A 297 0.81 -8.30 -10.93
CA ILE A 297 1.34 -7.19 -10.13
C ILE A 297 1.82 -6.05 -11.02
N ALA A 298 2.61 -6.38 -12.05
CA ALA A 298 3.38 -5.43 -12.85
C ALA A 298 3.31 -5.73 -14.36
N GLY A 299 3.01 -4.72 -15.18
CA GLY A 299 3.03 -4.88 -16.64
C GLY A 299 4.44 -4.90 -17.22
N TYR A 300 5.11 -3.74 -17.26
CA TYR A 300 6.39 -3.53 -17.95
C TYR A 300 7.46 -2.99 -16.98
N PHE A 301 8.47 -3.79 -16.65
CA PHE A 301 9.50 -3.44 -15.67
C PHE A 301 10.89 -3.34 -16.30
N HIS A 302 11.45 -2.12 -16.31
CA HIS A 302 12.73 -1.81 -16.94
C HIS A 302 13.67 -1.01 -16.02
N ALA A 303 14.72 -1.66 -15.49
CA ALA A 303 15.77 -0.93 -14.79
C ALA A 303 16.73 -0.26 -15.79
N SER A 304 16.51 1.03 -16.08
CA SER A 304 17.39 1.84 -16.94
C SER A 304 18.41 2.69 -16.16
N SER A 305 18.19 2.90 -14.86
CA SER A 305 19.18 3.33 -13.87
C SER A 305 18.82 2.78 -12.49
N GLY A 306 19.79 2.59 -11.59
CA GLY A 306 19.51 2.06 -10.24
C GLY A 306 19.12 0.58 -10.22
N ASN A 307 18.42 0.16 -9.17
CA ASN A 307 17.98 -1.22 -8.98
C ASN A 307 16.46 -1.28 -8.88
N LEU A 308 15.87 -2.17 -9.66
CA LEU A 308 14.45 -2.45 -9.62
C LEU A 308 14.22 -3.78 -8.90
N ALA A 309 13.25 -3.82 -8.00
CA ALA A 309 12.88 -5.00 -7.24
C ALA A 309 11.37 -5.25 -7.25
N LEU A 310 10.98 -6.49 -7.51
CA LEU A 310 9.64 -7.00 -7.29
C LEU A 310 9.75 -8.23 -6.39
N SER A 311 9.36 -8.10 -5.12
CA SER A 311 9.59 -9.15 -4.14
C SER A 311 8.36 -9.47 -3.32
N ASP A 312 8.28 -10.69 -2.80
CA ASP A 312 7.28 -11.03 -1.81
C ASP A 312 5.83 -10.72 -2.27
N CYS A 313 5.50 -11.04 -3.52
CA CYS A 313 4.20 -10.69 -4.11
C CYS A 313 3.46 -11.93 -4.60
N TYR A 314 2.14 -11.83 -4.70
CA TYR A 314 1.36 -12.89 -5.33
C TYR A 314 0.16 -12.41 -6.15
N SER A 315 -0.21 -13.22 -7.14
CA SER A 315 -1.40 -12.99 -7.94
C SER A 315 -2.28 -14.24 -8.00
N ALA A 316 -3.59 -14.09 -8.05
CA ALA A 316 -4.51 -15.21 -8.20
C ALA A 316 -5.76 -14.83 -9.00
N GLY A 317 -6.22 -15.71 -9.90
CA GLY A 317 -7.43 -15.48 -10.68
C GLY A 317 -7.35 -14.27 -11.62
N VAL A 318 -6.15 -13.90 -12.06
CA VAL A 318 -5.96 -12.80 -13.00
C VAL A 318 -6.04 -13.34 -14.44
N GLU A 319 -6.92 -12.76 -15.25
CA GLU A 319 -6.97 -12.95 -16.69
C GLU A 319 -6.05 -11.95 -17.38
N VAL A 320 -5.10 -12.45 -18.16
CA VAL A 320 -4.14 -11.67 -18.93
C VAL A 320 -4.44 -11.84 -20.42
N LYS A 321 -4.79 -10.74 -21.09
CA LYS A 321 -5.06 -10.69 -22.53
C LYS A 321 -4.03 -9.81 -23.23
N ILE A 322 -3.07 -10.44 -23.89
CA ILE A 322 -2.00 -9.72 -24.59
C ILE A 322 -2.54 -9.16 -25.91
N THR A 323 -2.40 -7.85 -26.12
CA THR A 323 -2.74 -7.19 -27.38
C THR A 323 -1.50 -6.96 -28.23
N ILE A 324 -1.59 -7.28 -29.52
CA ILE A 324 -0.57 -6.87 -30.49
C ILE A 324 -0.94 -5.46 -30.95
N SER A 325 -0.17 -4.47 -30.51
CA SER A 325 -0.23 -3.14 -31.11
C SER A 325 0.55 -3.15 -32.43
N ASN A 326 0.07 -2.42 -33.45
CA ASN A 326 0.73 -2.29 -34.76
C ASN A 326 2.05 -1.49 -34.69
N SER A 327 2.58 -1.27 -33.48
CA SER A 327 3.78 -0.50 -33.24
C SER A 327 5.00 -1.39 -33.46
N SER A 328 6.10 -0.80 -33.92
CA SER A 328 7.39 -1.49 -34.08
C SER A 328 8.01 -1.94 -32.75
N TYR A 329 7.31 -1.78 -31.64
CA TYR A 329 7.76 -2.11 -30.31
C TYR A 329 7.38 -3.55 -29.96
N THR A 330 8.38 -4.39 -29.71
CA THR A 330 8.25 -5.86 -29.52
C THR A 330 7.75 -6.25 -28.11
N TYR A 331 6.93 -5.43 -27.47
CA TYR A 331 6.50 -5.62 -26.08
C TYR A 331 5.26 -6.52 -26.00
N HIS A 332 5.37 -7.80 -26.35
CA HIS A 332 4.24 -8.75 -26.22
C HIS A 332 4.57 -9.87 -25.23
N ALA A 333 4.19 -9.71 -23.97
CA ALA A 333 4.41 -10.74 -22.96
C ALA A 333 3.39 -10.66 -21.84
N GLY A 334 2.97 -11.83 -21.37
CA GLY A 334 2.08 -11.97 -20.24
C GLY A 334 2.73 -12.83 -19.17
N GLY A 335 2.79 -12.32 -17.94
CA GLY A 335 3.20 -13.10 -16.77
C GLY A 335 2.11 -13.14 -15.70
N GLY A 336 2.15 -14.14 -14.82
CA GLY A 336 1.27 -14.10 -13.65
C GLY A 336 1.63 -12.97 -12.68
N ILE A 337 2.93 -12.69 -12.49
CA ILE A 337 3.41 -11.61 -11.64
C ILE A 337 3.83 -10.40 -12.49
N ALA A 338 4.71 -10.61 -13.47
CA ALA A 338 5.28 -9.55 -14.30
C ALA A 338 5.21 -9.86 -15.80
N GLY A 339 4.80 -8.91 -16.63
CA GLY A 339 4.82 -9.09 -18.10
C GLY A 339 6.23 -9.12 -18.67
N TYR A 340 6.93 -8.00 -18.56
CA TYR A 340 8.35 -7.86 -18.92
C TYR A 340 9.21 -7.54 -17.70
N LEU A 341 10.39 -8.18 -17.60
CA LEU A 341 11.39 -7.90 -16.57
C LEU A 341 12.80 -7.85 -17.17
N PHE A 342 13.40 -6.67 -17.30
CA PHE A 342 14.74 -6.53 -17.89
C PHE A 342 15.49 -5.29 -17.38
N CYS A 343 16.79 -5.23 -17.67
CA CYS A 343 17.63 -4.10 -17.27
C CYS A 343 18.57 -3.65 -18.39
N SER A 344 18.93 -2.37 -18.36
CA SER A 344 20.04 -1.84 -19.14
C SER A 344 21.38 -2.32 -18.56
N THR A 345 22.42 -2.35 -19.40
CA THR A 345 23.76 -2.78 -18.97
C THR A 345 24.26 -1.96 -17.77
N GLY A 346 24.69 -2.65 -16.71
CA GLY A 346 25.18 -2.03 -15.47
C GLY A 346 24.14 -1.88 -14.37
N TYR A 347 22.88 -2.24 -14.61
CA TYR A 347 21.77 -2.15 -13.64
C TYR A 347 21.16 -3.52 -13.37
N SER A 348 20.30 -3.61 -12.34
CA SER A 348 19.63 -4.85 -11.97
C SER A 348 18.10 -4.71 -11.93
N ALA A 349 17.41 -5.72 -12.44
CA ALA A 349 15.97 -5.91 -12.28
C ALA A 349 15.76 -7.31 -11.70
N GLN A 350 15.19 -7.38 -10.50
CA GLN A 350 15.08 -8.62 -9.72
C GLN A 350 13.63 -8.93 -9.39
N LEU A 351 13.23 -10.17 -9.61
CA LEU A 351 11.97 -10.73 -9.13
C LEU A 351 12.26 -11.94 -8.25
N HIS A 352 11.77 -11.92 -7.01
CA HIS A 352 11.97 -13.06 -6.12
C HIS A 352 10.86 -13.24 -5.09
N ASN A 353 10.84 -14.42 -4.45
CA ASN A 353 9.89 -14.76 -3.38
C ASN A 353 8.43 -14.50 -3.76
N SER A 354 8.08 -14.71 -5.02
CA SER A 354 6.75 -14.36 -5.53
C SER A 354 6.09 -15.55 -6.19
N TYR A 355 4.76 -15.60 -6.17
CA TYR A 355 4.04 -16.72 -6.78
C TYR A 355 2.74 -16.35 -7.47
N SER A 356 2.35 -17.16 -8.44
CA SER A 356 1.03 -17.08 -9.07
C SER A 356 0.22 -18.34 -8.82
N LEU A 357 -1.02 -18.15 -8.39
CA LEU A 357 -2.09 -19.14 -8.53
C LEU A 357 -2.73 -18.96 -9.90
N PRO A 358 -3.48 -19.97 -10.40
CA PRO A 358 -3.91 -20.02 -11.79
C PRO A 358 -4.44 -18.69 -12.30
N ASN A 359 -3.68 -18.14 -13.23
CA ASN A 359 -4.03 -16.98 -14.01
C ASN A 359 -4.37 -17.45 -15.42
N ALA A 360 -5.44 -16.91 -15.99
CA ALA A 360 -5.86 -17.26 -17.33
C ALA A 360 -5.00 -16.46 -18.33
N MET A 361 -4.16 -17.14 -19.10
CA MET A 361 -3.28 -16.49 -20.08
C MET A 361 -3.91 -16.60 -21.48
N GLY A 362 -4.30 -15.46 -22.06
CA GLY A 362 -4.88 -15.32 -23.39
C GLY A 362 -4.03 -14.43 -24.32
N GLY A 363 -4.15 -14.68 -25.63
CA GLY A 363 -3.43 -13.95 -26.68
C GLY A 363 -2.36 -14.79 -27.40
N THR A 364 -1.66 -14.20 -28.36
CA THR A 364 -0.75 -14.88 -29.30
C THR A 364 0.73 -14.86 -28.89
N ALA A 365 1.05 -14.36 -27.70
CA ALA A 365 2.44 -14.10 -27.30
C ALA A 365 2.85 -14.74 -25.97
N VAL A 366 4.17 -14.81 -25.80
CA VAL A 366 4.98 -15.41 -24.73
C VAL A 366 4.29 -15.43 -23.35
N PRO A 367 3.60 -16.52 -22.97
CA PRO A 367 3.03 -16.66 -21.65
C PRO A 367 4.05 -17.31 -20.71
N GLY A 368 4.26 -16.72 -19.54
CA GLY A 368 4.94 -17.38 -18.42
C GLY A 368 4.09 -17.33 -17.18
N ALA A 369 4.10 -18.38 -16.37
CA ALA A 369 3.26 -18.40 -15.18
C ALA A 369 3.68 -17.35 -14.14
N VAL A 370 4.96 -16.98 -14.06
CA VAL A 370 5.47 -15.90 -13.18
C VAL A 370 5.87 -14.68 -14.01
N VAL A 371 6.73 -14.86 -15.01
CA VAL A 371 7.21 -13.78 -15.88
C VAL A 371 6.96 -14.11 -17.33
N GLY A 372 6.35 -13.19 -18.09
CA GLY A 372 6.16 -13.37 -19.53
C GLY A 372 7.49 -13.44 -20.27
N SER A 373 8.22 -12.33 -20.29
CA SER A 373 9.55 -12.27 -20.91
C SER A 373 10.54 -11.53 -20.01
N ARG A 374 11.77 -12.04 -19.96
CA ARG A 374 12.90 -11.33 -19.34
C ARG A 374 13.90 -10.77 -20.35
N LEU A 375 13.53 -10.79 -21.63
CA LEU A 375 14.39 -10.38 -22.74
C LEU A 375 13.60 -9.50 -23.70
N LEU A 376 14.11 -8.30 -23.94
CA LEU A 376 13.56 -7.40 -24.96
C LEU A 376 14.35 -7.46 -26.27
N HIS A 377 15.67 -7.29 -26.18
CA HIS A 377 16.59 -7.24 -27.32
C HIS A 377 18.00 -7.61 -26.88
N SER A 378 18.89 -7.97 -27.82
CA SER A 378 20.27 -8.39 -27.55
C SER A 378 21.15 -7.34 -26.85
N SER A 379 20.70 -6.10 -26.75
CA SER A 379 21.41 -4.98 -26.13
C SER A 379 21.07 -4.77 -24.66
N PHE A 380 20.12 -5.55 -24.13
CA PHE A 380 19.68 -5.49 -22.73
C PHE A 380 20.09 -6.74 -21.97
N ASN A 381 20.25 -6.60 -20.66
CA ASN A 381 20.50 -7.71 -19.76
C ASN A 381 19.17 -8.32 -19.31
N TYR A 382 19.22 -9.63 -19.05
CA TYR A 382 18.10 -10.36 -18.49
C TYR A 382 17.79 -9.86 -17.08
N GLY A 383 16.50 -9.65 -16.79
CA GLY A 383 16.05 -9.63 -15.41
C GLY A 383 16.33 -10.97 -14.71
N SER A 384 16.72 -10.92 -13.44
CA SER A 384 16.91 -12.11 -12.61
C SER A 384 15.61 -12.51 -11.95
N VAL A 385 15.30 -13.80 -12.00
CA VAL A 385 14.17 -14.40 -11.32
C VAL A 385 14.72 -15.49 -10.40
N SER A 386 14.32 -15.51 -9.12
CA SER A 386 14.73 -16.55 -8.16
C SER A 386 13.62 -16.84 -7.15
N ASP A 387 13.65 -18.04 -6.56
CA ASP A 387 12.81 -18.40 -5.41
C ASP A 387 11.32 -18.10 -5.59
N SER A 388 10.85 -18.20 -6.83
CA SER A 388 9.48 -17.93 -7.23
C SER A 388 8.80 -19.20 -7.70
N TYR A 389 7.47 -19.24 -7.55
CA TYR A 389 6.69 -20.46 -7.78
C TYR A 389 5.39 -20.17 -8.53
N TYR A 390 4.81 -21.21 -9.11
CA TYR A 390 3.48 -21.10 -9.70
C TYR A 390 2.72 -22.41 -9.60
N LEU A 391 1.38 -22.35 -9.56
CA LEU A 391 0.58 -23.57 -9.53
C LEU A 391 0.72 -24.31 -10.86
N SER A 392 1.20 -25.56 -10.78
CA SER A 392 1.43 -26.41 -11.94
C SER A 392 0.16 -26.55 -12.79
N GLY A 393 0.29 -26.43 -14.11
CA GLY A 393 -0.84 -26.45 -15.03
C GLY A 393 -1.29 -25.06 -15.49
N SER A 394 -0.86 -23.98 -14.82
CA SER A 394 -1.20 -22.60 -15.21
C SER A 394 -0.49 -22.14 -16.49
N ALA A 395 0.75 -22.61 -16.72
CA ALA A 395 1.48 -22.44 -17.98
C ALA A 395 2.55 -23.53 -18.13
N SER A 396 3.13 -23.65 -19.33
CA SER A 396 4.22 -24.60 -19.61
C SER A 396 5.51 -24.29 -18.84
N TYR A 397 5.79 -23.01 -18.60
CA TYR A 397 6.98 -22.54 -17.91
C TYR A 397 6.68 -21.36 -16.98
N GLY A 398 7.47 -21.21 -15.92
CA GLY A 398 7.43 -20.05 -15.03
C GLY A 398 7.90 -18.77 -15.73
N ILE A 399 8.88 -18.87 -16.62
CA ILE A 399 9.37 -17.79 -17.49
C ILE A 399 9.03 -18.16 -18.93
N GLY A 400 8.30 -17.30 -19.64
CA GLY A 400 7.87 -17.58 -21.01
C GLY A 400 8.99 -17.38 -22.05
N SER A 401 9.79 -16.31 -21.95
CA SER A 401 10.93 -16.06 -22.85
C SER A 401 12.20 -15.53 -22.14
N PRO A 402 13.35 -16.17 -22.37
CA PRO A 402 13.48 -17.52 -22.90
C PRO A 402 12.79 -18.53 -21.97
N ALA A 403 12.09 -19.50 -22.55
CA ALA A 403 11.31 -20.49 -21.83
C ALA A 403 12.16 -21.21 -20.76
N SER A 404 11.77 -21.12 -19.49
CA SER A 404 12.53 -21.68 -18.38
C SER A 404 11.71 -21.79 -17.09
N ASN A 405 12.04 -22.78 -16.27
CA ASN A 405 11.58 -22.89 -14.87
C ASN A 405 12.69 -22.53 -13.86
N SER A 406 13.86 -22.11 -14.34
CA SER A 406 14.96 -21.69 -13.47
C SER A 406 14.58 -20.39 -12.75
N GLY A 407 14.45 -20.47 -11.42
CA GLY A 407 14.03 -19.35 -10.57
C GLY A 407 12.52 -19.16 -10.44
N ALA A 408 11.73 -19.84 -11.29
CA ALA A 408 10.27 -19.81 -11.27
C ALA A 408 9.74 -21.25 -11.44
N ALA A 409 9.65 -22.00 -10.35
CA ALA A 409 9.39 -23.44 -10.38
C ALA A 409 7.90 -23.79 -10.25
N PRO A 410 7.40 -24.81 -10.98
CA PRO A 410 6.04 -25.31 -10.79
C PRO A 410 5.92 -26.08 -9.47
N LEU A 411 4.85 -25.84 -8.72
CA LEU A 411 4.44 -26.65 -7.58
C LEU A 411 3.00 -27.13 -7.75
N GLY A 412 2.69 -28.35 -7.32
CA GLY A 412 1.30 -28.82 -7.24
C GLY A 412 0.58 -28.28 -6.01
N GLU A 413 -0.75 -28.38 -5.97
CA GLU A 413 -1.59 -27.88 -4.86
C GLU A 413 -1.11 -28.36 -3.48
N ALA A 414 -0.82 -29.65 -3.35
CA ALA A 414 -0.34 -30.22 -2.09
C ALA A 414 1.01 -29.64 -1.63
N ALA A 415 1.88 -29.24 -2.55
CA ALA A 415 3.14 -28.59 -2.21
C ALA A 415 2.95 -27.12 -1.84
N PHE A 416 2.01 -26.42 -2.49
CA PHE A 416 1.62 -25.06 -2.12
C PHE A 416 1.09 -24.96 -0.70
N ALA A 417 0.43 -26.01 -0.20
CA ALA A 417 -0.09 -26.08 1.16
C ALA A 417 0.97 -26.32 2.26
N VAL A 418 2.27 -26.36 1.92
CA VAL A 418 3.34 -26.73 2.85
C VAL A 418 4.47 -25.69 2.85
N GLU A 419 4.73 -25.08 4.00
CA GLU A 419 5.78 -24.07 4.21
C GLU A 419 7.16 -24.50 3.70
N SER A 420 7.57 -25.75 3.96
CA SER A 420 8.88 -26.26 3.55
C SER A 420 9.08 -26.35 2.03
N SER A 421 8.02 -26.18 1.23
CA SER A 421 8.11 -26.10 -0.24
C SER A 421 8.67 -24.76 -0.74
N PHE A 422 8.82 -23.78 0.14
CA PHE A 422 9.26 -22.42 -0.16
C PHE A 422 10.60 -22.11 0.54
N PRO A 423 11.69 -22.80 0.17
CA PRO A 423 12.99 -22.57 0.80
C PRO A 423 13.44 -21.10 0.65
N GLY A 424 13.97 -20.53 1.72
CA GLY A 424 14.49 -19.16 1.75
C GLY A 424 13.43 -18.07 1.96
N TRP A 425 12.14 -18.42 1.99
CA TRP A 425 11.08 -17.47 2.31
C TRP A 425 11.03 -17.21 3.81
N ASP A 426 10.69 -15.97 4.16
CA ASP A 426 10.57 -15.54 5.54
C ASP A 426 9.13 -15.74 6.05
N PHE A 427 8.89 -16.87 6.69
CA PHE A 427 7.62 -17.16 7.38
C PHE A 427 7.52 -16.58 8.80
N THR A 428 8.53 -15.82 9.25
CA THR A 428 8.48 -15.15 10.55
C THR A 428 7.79 -13.80 10.43
N ASP A 429 8.21 -12.98 9.46
CA ASP A 429 7.74 -11.60 9.35
C ASP A 429 6.96 -11.29 8.07
N THR A 430 7.21 -12.04 6.98
CA THR A 430 6.63 -11.71 5.67
C THR A 430 5.43 -12.60 5.32
N TRP A 431 5.61 -13.91 5.42
CA TRP A 431 4.66 -14.91 4.97
C TRP A 431 4.07 -15.69 6.15
N THR A 432 2.84 -16.18 6.00
CA THR A 432 2.26 -17.23 6.85
C THR A 432 1.49 -18.18 5.94
N MET A 433 1.26 -19.43 6.34
CA MET A 433 0.34 -20.28 5.59
C MET A 433 -1.10 -19.83 5.83
N GLY A 434 -1.90 -19.79 4.77
CA GLY A 434 -3.31 -19.41 4.80
C GLY A 434 -4.06 -19.92 3.58
N GLU A 435 -5.17 -19.26 3.25
CA GLU A 435 -6.01 -19.60 2.10
C GLU A 435 -6.12 -18.39 1.15
N VAL A 436 -6.04 -18.65 -0.15
CA VAL A 436 -6.29 -17.66 -1.19
C VAL A 436 -7.54 -18.08 -1.95
N THR A 437 -8.57 -17.22 -1.91
CA THR A 437 -9.79 -17.38 -2.68
C THR A 437 -9.74 -16.53 -3.94
N TYR A 438 -10.03 -17.12 -5.09
CA TYR A 438 -9.98 -16.47 -6.40
C TYR A 438 -10.98 -17.09 -7.38
N THR A 439 -11.27 -16.40 -8.46
CA THR A 439 -12.12 -16.86 -9.56
C THR A 439 -11.25 -17.49 -10.64
N ASP A 440 -11.50 -18.76 -10.97
CA ASP A 440 -10.76 -19.45 -12.03
C ASP A 440 -11.22 -19.05 -13.44
N ALA A 441 -10.53 -19.54 -14.47
CA ALA A 441 -10.83 -19.25 -15.87
C ALA A 441 -12.24 -19.68 -16.33
N SER A 442 -12.93 -20.53 -15.56
CA SER A 442 -14.33 -20.93 -15.82
C SER A 442 -15.35 -19.98 -15.20
N GLY A 443 -14.89 -18.98 -14.43
CA GLY A 443 -15.73 -18.11 -13.62
C GLY A 443 -16.13 -18.72 -12.28
N SER A 444 -15.54 -19.84 -11.87
CA SER A 444 -15.87 -20.51 -10.61
C SER A 444 -14.95 -20.02 -9.49
N GLU A 445 -15.51 -19.78 -8.30
CA GLU A 445 -14.72 -19.51 -7.10
C GLU A 445 -13.94 -20.76 -6.67
N ARG A 446 -12.66 -20.55 -6.32
CA ARG A 446 -11.72 -21.58 -5.84
C ARG A 446 -11.00 -21.04 -4.62
N THR A 447 -10.71 -21.94 -3.69
CA THR A 447 -9.86 -21.66 -2.54
C THR A 447 -8.68 -22.61 -2.55
N THR A 448 -7.47 -22.09 -2.40
CA THR A 448 -6.22 -22.87 -2.37
C THR A 448 -5.41 -22.49 -1.14
N SER A 449 -4.93 -23.48 -0.40
CA SER A 449 -3.97 -23.24 0.69
C SER A 449 -2.61 -22.86 0.11
N ALA A 450 -2.08 -21.70 0.52
CA ALA A 450 -0.83 -21.14 0.00
C ALA A 450 -0.21 -20.17 1.03
N PRO A 451 1.06 -19.76 0.86
CA PRO A 451 1.63 -18.67 1.65
C PRO A 451 0.87 -17.36 1.41
N VAL A 452 0.34 -16.72 2.44
CA VAL A 452 -0.29 -15.41 2.40
C VAL A 452 0.56 -14.38 3.15
N LEU A 453 0.41 -13.11 2.79
CA LEU A 453 1.22 -12.03 3.35
C LEU A 453 0.73 -11.65 4.74
N GLN A 454 1.61 -11.72 5.75
CA GLN A 454 1.26 -11.43 7.14
C GLN A 454 0.72 -10.01 7.35
N ALA A 455 1.10 -9.05 6.50
CA ALA A 455 0.58 -7.69 6.55
C ALA A 455 -0.95 -7.65 6.49
N PHE A 456 -1.58 -8.55 5.73
CA PHE A 456 -3.02 -8.64 5.57
C PHE A 456 -3.68 -9.44 6.72
N GLU A 457 -2.98 -10.46 7.25
CA GLU A 457 -3.49 -11.35 8.32
C GLU A 457 -3.40 -10.72 9.73
N ARG A 458 -2.32 -9.99 10.03
CA ARG A 458 -2.10 -9.34 11.34
C ARG A 458 -3.21 -8.31 11.67
N ARG A 459 -3.93 -7.80 10.66
CA ARG A 459 -5.09 -6.93 10.84
C ARG A 459 -6.30 -7.65 11.41
N GLU A 460 -6.60 -8.86 10.92
CA GLU A 460 -7.78 -9.62 11.37
C GLU A 460 -7.67 -10.05 12.84
N SER A 461 -6.43 -10.10 13.37
CA SER A 461 -6.14 -10.43 14.77
C SER A 461 -5.85 -9.21 15.67
N GLY A 462 -5.56 -8.04 15.10
CA GLY A 462 -4.94 -6.88 15.76
C GLY A 462 -5.86 -5.81 16.36
N ALA A 463 -7.18 -5.99 16.39
CA ALA A 463 -8.14 -5.03 16.97
C ALA A 463 -8.01 -4.81 18.51
N ARG A 464 -6.90 -5.25 19.13
CA ARG A 464 -6.63 -5.15 20.57
C ARG A 464 -5.16 -4.86 20.83
N THR A 465 -4.76 -3.58 20.82
CA THR A 465 -3.90 -2.90 21.80
C THR A 465 -3.32 -1.62 21.20
N GLN A 466 -3.78 -0.45 21.64
CA GLN A 466 -3.10 0.83 21.39
C GLN A 466 -2.22 1.18 22.60
N GLY A 467 -0.91 1.30 22.38
CA GLY A 467 0.08 1.83 23.31
C GLY A 467 0.52 3.23 22.90
N ALA A 468 0.89 4.07 23.87
CA ALA A 468 1.13 5.50 23.70
C ALA A 468 2.38 5.83 22.87
N ALA A 469 2.20 6.65 21.83
CA ALA A 469 3.25 7.42 21.15
C ALA A 469 2.78 8.88 20.95
N SER A 470 3.73 9.76 20.62
CA SER A 470 3.56 11.22 20.56
C SER A 470 2.56 11.68 19.49
N PRO A 471 1.75 12.73 19.74
CA PRO A 471 0.68 13.20 18.85
C PRO A 471 1.16 14.14 17.73
N GLU A 472 0.50 14.06 16.57
CA GLU A 472 0.69 14.93 15.40
C GLU A 472 -0.66 15.50 14.90
N ARG A 473 -0.58 16.60 14.15
CA ARG A 473 -1.42 17.81 14.32
C ARG A 473 -2.66 17.89 13.42
N ALA A 474 -3.78 18.28 14.02
CA ALA A 474 -4.91 18.98 13.37
C ALA A 474 -5.63 19.81 14.44
N SER A 475 -5.53 21.15 14.39
CA SER A 475 -6.00 22.04 15.45
C SER A 475 -7.45 22.51 15.24
N ILE A 476 -8.31 22.34 16.25
CA ILE A 476 -9.66 22.93 16.30
C ILE A 476 -9.72 23.92 17.46
N GLY A 477 -10.01 25.19 17.15
CA GLY A 477 -10.18 26.24 18.15
C GLY A 477 -11.61 26.26 18.72
N LEU A 478 -11.73 26.04 20.03
CA LEU A 478 -12.94 26.31 20.80
C LEU A 478 -12.72 27.56 21.66
N SER A 479 -13.13 28.73 21.17
CA SER A 479 -13.28 29.92 22.02
C SER A 479 -14.75 30.08 22.45
N GLN A 480 -14.94 30.80 23.55
CA GLN A 480 -16.12 30.77 24.43
C GLN A 480 -17.49 30.85 23.77
#